data_AF-A0A3M1JZX8-F1
#
_entry.id   AF-A0A3M1JZX8-F1
#
_cell.length_a   1.000
_cell.length_b   1.000
_cell.length_c   1.000
_cell.angle_alpha   90.00
_cell.angle_beta   90.00
_cell.angle_gamma   90.00
#
_symmetry.space_group_name_H-M   'P 1'
#
loop_
_entity.id
_entity.type
_entity.pdbx_description
1 polymer ?
#
loop_
_entity_poly.entity_id
_entity_poly.type
_entity_poly.pdbx_seq_one_letter_code
_entity_poly.pdbx_strand_id
1 'polypeptide(L)' 'LDGSARGGVLVAAAQRFGLPIHAIGVGEAAEDLRPFAARDFARALVGCDEAA' A
#
# COMPACT_ATOMS: atom_id res chain seq x y z
N LEU A 1 2.88 -5.50 5.99
CA LEU A 1 3.31 -4.39 5.09
C LEU A 1 4.52 -3.68 5.71
N ASP A 2 5.45 -4.44 6.30
CA ASP A 2 6.15 -3.94 7.48
C ASP A 2 7.60 -3.52 7.17
N GLY A 3 7.80 -2.86 6.04
CA GLY A 3 9.13 -2.39 5.68
C GLY A 3 9.08 -1.43 4.51
N SER A 4 9.58 -0.21 4.74
CA SER A 4 9.59 0.94 3.83
C SER A 4 10.07 0.66 2.39
N ALA A 5 10.74 -0.46 2.14
CA ALA A 5 11.17 -0.91 0.82
C ALA A 5 10.03 -1.42 -0.10
N ARG A 6 8.92 -1.98 0.45
CA ARG A 6 7.82 -2.54 -0.38
C ARG A 6 6.76 -1.51 -0.76
N GLY A 7 6.75 -0.34 -0.14
CA GLY A 7 5.79 0.71 -0.48
C GLY A 7 6.05 1.34 -1.85
N GLY A 8 7.33 1.49 -2.21
CA GLY A 8 7.75 2.15 -3.45
C GLY A 8 7.32 1.42 -4.74
N VAL A 9 7.27 0.09 -4.73
CA VAL A 9 6.86 -0.68 -5.93
C VAL A 9 5.40 -0.42 -6.31
N LEU A 10 4.53 -0.16 -5.32
CA LEU A 10 3.12 0.12 -5.57
C LEU A 10 2.95 1.48 -6.27
N VAL A 11 3.74 2.48 -5.87
CA VAL A 11 3.76 3.81 -6.50
C VAL A 11 4.25 3.72 -7.94
N ALA A 12 5.33 2.97 -8.19
CA ALA A 12 5.87 2.76 -9.53
C ALA A 12 4.86 2.02 -10.44
N ALA A 13 4.17 0.99 -9.91
CA ALA A 13 3.13 0.28 -10.64
C ALA A 13 1.96 1.22 -11.00
N ALA A 14 1.48 2.02 -10.06
CA ALA A 14 0.40 2.98 -10.30
C ALA A 14 0.78 3.99 -11.41
N GLN A 15 2.01 4.53 -11.39
CA GLN A 15 2.50 5.43 -12.43
C GLN A 15 2.62 4.74 -13.80
N ARG A 16 3.12 3.50 -13.84
CA ARG A 16 3.35 2.78 -15.08
C ARG A 16 2.04 2.40 -15.79
N PHE A 17 1.05 1.93 -15.03
CA PHE A 17 -0.15 1.35 -15.60
C PHE A 17 -1.33 2.32 -15.66
N GLY A 18 -1.39 3.33 -14.77
CA GLY A 18 -2.50 4.29 -14.73
C GLY A 18 -3.86 3.64 -14.43
N LEU A 19 -3.87 2.41 -13.90
CA LEU A 19 -5.06 1.64 -13.57
C LEU A 19 -5.34 1.72 -12.06
N PRO A 20 -6.62 1.64 -11.65
CA PRO A 20 -6.97 1.61 -10.24
C PRO A 20 -6.46 0.32 -9.56
N ILE A 21 -5.87 0.49 -8.38
CA ILE A 21 -5.55 -0.63 -7.48
C ILE A 21 -6.75 -0.85 -6.58
N HIS A 22 -7.32 -2.06 -6.59
CA HIS A 22 -8.53 -2.38 -5.82
C HIS A 22 -8.23 -3.07 -4.49
N ALA A 23 -7.19 -3.90 -4.43
CA ALA A 23 -6.85 -4.69 -3.25
C ALA A 23 -5.33 -4.90 -3.14
N ILE A 24 -4.87 -5.15 -1.92
CA ILE A 24 -3.49 -5.51 -1.61
C ILE A 24 -3.44 -6.69 -0.65
N GLY A 25 -2.48 -7.59 -0.83
CA GLY A 25 -2.18 -8.64 0.13
C GLY A 25 -1.30 -8.08 1.26
N VAL A 26 -1.72 -8.25 2.51
CA VAL A 26 -0.97 -7.79 3.68
C VAL A 26 -0.21 -8.91 4.41
N GLY A 27 -0.38 -10.15 3.93
CA GLY A 27 0.22 -11.39 4.43
C GLY A 27 0.12 -12.49 3.36
N GLU A 28 0.26 -13.75 3.77
CA GLU A 28 0.34 -14.90 2.85
C GLU A 28 -0.98 -15.68 2.75
N ALA A 29 -1.90 -15.49 3.69
CA ALA A 29 -3.16 -16.20 3.73
C ALA A 29 -4.21 -15.57 2.80
N ALA A 30 -5.22 -16.35 2.41
CA ALA A 30 -6.29 -15.84 1.54
C ALA A 30 -7.07 -14.70 2.22
N GLU A 31 -7.17 -14.75 3.55
CA GLU A 31 -7.84 -13.76 4.38
C GLU A 31 -7.06 -12.44 4.48
N ASP A 32 -5.78 -12.43 4.10
CA ASP A 32 -4.92 -11.24 4.11
C ASP A 32 -5.13 -10.32 2.90
N LEU A 33 -6.04 -10.68 2.00
CA LEU A 33 -6.44 -9.80 0.90
C LEU A 33 -7.37 -8.71 1.42
N ARG A 34 -6.93 -7.46 1.34
CA ARG A 34 -7.68 -6.30 1.84
C ARG A 34 -7.98 -5.28 0.75
N PRO A 35 -9.10 -4.55 0.82
CA PRO A 35 -9.35 -3.39 -0.04
C PRO A 35 -8.21 -2.37 0.07
N PHE A 36 -7.82 -1.79 -1.05
CA PHE A 36 -6.75 -0.79 -1.09
C PHE A 36 -7.28 0.60 -0.80
N ALA A 37 -6.68 1.28 0.19
CA ALA A 37 -6.96 2.67 0.52
C ALA A 37 -5.71 3.54 0.22
N ALA A 38 -5.73 4.24 -0.91
CA ALA A 38 -4.57 5.00 -1.39
C ALA A 38 -4.11 6.09 -0.39
N ARG A 39 -5.06 6.74 0.29
CA ARG A 39 -4.78 7.79 1.27
C ARG A 39 -4.05 7.24 2.49
N ASP A 40 -4.53 6.14 3.03
CA ASP A 40 -3.96 5.51 4.22
C ASP A 40 -2.58 4.93 3.90
N PHE A 41 -2.45 4.29 2.73
CA PHE A 41 -1.16 3.81 2.24
C PHE A 41 -0.14 4.94 2.07
N ALA A 42 -0.53 6.07 1.46
CA ALA A 42 0.36 7.21 1.27
C ALA A 42 0.80 7.82 2.61
N ARG A 43 -0.09 7.89 3.60
CA ARG A 43 0.24 8.40 4.94
C ARG A 43 1.21 7.51 5.68
N ALA A 44 0.95 6.19 5.69
CA ALA A 44 1.86 5.22 6.26
C ALA A 44 3.23 5.23 5.57
N LEU A 45 3.26 5.39 4.23
CA LEU A 45 4.50 5.42 3.45
C LEU A 45 5.42 6.58 3.83
N VAL A 46 4.87 7.75 4.16
CA VAL A 46 5.66 8.95 4.51
C VAL A 46 5.74 9.21 6.02
N GLY A 47 5.25 8.28 6.85
CA GLY A 47 5.27 8.41 8.31
C GLY A 47 4.30 9.46 8.88
N CYS A 48 3.22 9.79 8.17
CA CYS A 48 2.20 10.76 8.64
C CYS A 48 1.26 10.21 9.73
N ASP A 49 1.32 8.92 10.03
CA ASP A 49 0.45 8.27 11.02
C ASP A 49 1.13 8.07 12.40
N GLU A 50 2.44 8.37 12.54
CA GLU A 50 3.19 8.30 13.83
C GLU A 50 3.11 9.60 14.66
N ALA A 51 2.01 10.34 14.56
CA ALA A 51 1.71 11.48 15.43
C ALA A 51 0.64 11.10 16.47
N ALA A 52 1.01 10.22 17.41
CA ALA A 52 0.39 10.06 18.73
C ALA A 52 1.31 9.23 19.66
#